data_AF-A0A1V6H678-F1
#
_entry.id   AF-A0A1V6H678-F1
#
_cell.length_a   1.000
_cell.length_b   1.000
_cell.length_c   1.000
_cell.angle_alpha   90.00
_cell.angle_beta   90.00
_cell.angle_gamma   90.00
#
_symmetry.space_group_name_H-M   'P 1'
#
loop_
_entity.id
_entity.type
_entity.pdbx_description
1 polymer ?
#
loop_
_entity_poly.entity_id
_entity_poly.type
_entity_poly.pdbx_seq_one_letter_code
_entity_poly.pdbx_strand_id
1 'polypeptide(L)'
;MTILLYLINKNMKTIKTLGALLIAILAIILNSCTSFWIATSNTNKWIAQEIRPSEIKRNGEIFLEGKLSDGSTYFVFHDDTVEIDQYYYYNSLMQDFGWRKNDNEWIGSEFYSRRYKLGYIYINPSRRVAIYFYPEGTFDAFKVKINN
;
A
#
# COMPACT_ATOMS: atom_id res chain seq x y z
N MET A 1 -60.94 3.63 -1.61
CA MET A 1 -59.83 4.55 -1.21
C MET A 1 -58.69 3.86 -0.44
N THR A 2 -58.91 2.67 0.14
CA THR A 2 -57.96 1.99 1.04
C THR A 2 -56.82 1.23 0.33
N ILE A 3 -57.08 0.66 -0.85
CA ILE A 3 -56.10 -0.16 -1.60
C ILE A 3 -54.98 0.71 -2.21
N LEU A 4 -55.34 1.90 -2.71
CA LEU A 4 -54.39 2.83 -3.32
C LEU A 4 -53.35 3.35 -2.30
N LEU A 5 -53.81 3.72 -1.10
CA LEU A 5 -52.96 4.16 0.01
C LEU A 5 -52.00 3.04 0.48
N TYR A 6 -52.46 1.79 0.49
CA TYR A 6 -51.63 0.64 0.83
C TYR A 6 -50.51 0.41 -0.19
N LEU A 7 -50.81 0.50 -1.50
CA LEU A 7 -49.83 0.34 -2.56
C LEU A 7 -48.77 1.46 -2.56
N ILE A 8 -49.19 2.71 -2.32
CA ILE A 8 -48.27 3.85 -2.19
C ILE A 8 -47.31 3.65 -1.01
N ASN A 9 -47.83 3.27 0.16
CA ASN A 9 -47.01 3.04 1.35
C ASN A 9 -46.04 1.85 1.18
N LYS A 10 -46.49 0.76 0.52
CA LYS A 10 -45.63 -0.39 0.21
C LYS A 10 -44.48 0.00 -0.72
N ASN A 11 -44.77 0.74 -1.80
CA ASN A 11 -43.76 1.20 -2.75
C ASN A 11 -42.76 2.18 -2.10
N MET A 12 -43.23 3.12 -1.28
CA MET A 12 -42.33 4.02 -0.53
C MET A 12 -41.42 3.25 0.43
N LYS A 13 -41.92 2.19 1.09
CA LYS A 13 -41.10 1.36 1.97
C LYS A 13 -40.00 0.66 1.19
N THR A 14 -40.33 0.05 0.03
CA THR A 14 -39.37 -0.63 -0.84
C THR A 14 -38.30 0.31 -1.41
N ILE A 15 -38.67 1.53 -1.81
CA ILE A 15 -37.73 2.55 -2.29
C ILE A 15 -36.76 2.95 -1.16
N LYS A 16 -37.25 3.10 0.07
CA LYS A 16 -36.40 3.41 1.24
C LYS A 16 -35.42 2.27 1.55
N THR A 17 -35.85 1.01 1.49
CA THR A 17 -34.95 -0.14 1.70
C THR A 17 -33.91 -0.27 0.59
N LEU A 18 -34.28 -0.09 -0.68
CA LEU A 18 -33.35 -0.10 -1.80
C LEU A 18 -32.33 1.03 -1.72
N GLY A 19 -32.77 2.24 -1.34
CA GLY A 19 -31.88 3.38 -1.13
C GLY A 19 -30.89 3.14 0.01
N ALA A 20 -31.34 2.57 1.13
CA ALA A 20 -30.47 2.20 2.25
C ALA A 20 -29.44 1.13 1.86
N LEU A 21 -29.84 0.14 1.05
CA LEU A 21 -28.94 -0.90 0.55
C LEU A 21 -27.86 -0.33 -0.38
N LEU A 22 -28.24 0.58 -1.28
CA LEU A 22 -27.31 1.26 -2.18
C LEU A 22 -26.27 2.08 -1.41
N ILE A 23 -26.70 2.81 -0.37
CA ILE A 23 -25.81 3.59 0.50
C ILE A 23 -24.87 2.67 1.28
N ALA A 24 -25.36 1.52 1.78
CA ALA A 24 -24.53 0.54 2.46
C ALA A 24 -23.45 -0.07 1.53
N ILE A 25 -23.82 -0.40 0.28
CA ILE A 25 -22.87 -0.91 -0.72
C ILE A 25 -21.82 0.15 -1.08
N LEU A 26 -22.23 1.40 -1.30
CA LEU A 26 -21.32 2.53 -1.53
C LEU A 26 -20.38 2.74 -0.34
N ALA A 27 -20.88 2.65 0.90
CA ALA A 27 -20.07 2.76 2.09
C ALA A 27 -19.05 1.62 2.20
N ILE A 28 -19.39 0.39 1.83
CA ILE A 28 -18.44 -0.74 1.81
C ILE A 28 -17.34 -0.51 0.77
N ILE A 29 -17.68 -0.02 -0.42
CA ILE A 29 -16.71 0.27 -1.48
C ILE A 29 -15.76 1.41 -1.06
N LEU A 30 -16.30 2.47 -0.45
CA LEU A 30 -15.53 3.66 -0.03
C LEU A 30 -14.69 3.44 1.25
N ASN A 31 -15.03 2.45 2.09
CA ASN A 31 -14.25 2.10 3.28
C ASN A 31 -13.05 1.18 2.99
N SER A 32 -12.80 0.80 1.74
CA SER A 32 -11.51 0.22 1.34
C SER A 32 -10.43 1.31 1.24
N CYS A 33 -10.19 1.97 2.37
CA CYS A 33 -9.25 3.06 2.53
C CYS A 33 -7.82 2.50 2.64
N THR A 34 -7.10 2.58 1.54
CA THR A 34 -5.66 2.91 1.42
C THR A 34 -5.35 2.77 -0.05
N SER A 35 -5.58 3.84 -0.78
CA SER A 35 -5.50 3.79 -2.22
C SER A 35 -4.05 3.72 -2.70
N PHE A 36 -3.53 2.51 -2.88
CA PHE A 36 -2.39 2.17 -3.75
C PHE A 36 -2.70 2.43 -5.25
N TRP A 37 -3.61 3.36 -5.57
CA TRP A 37 -4.34 3.43 -6.85
C TRP A 37 -3.56 4.05 -8.01
N ILE A 38 -2.31 4.48 -7.77
CA ILE A 38 -1.48 5.07 -8.83
C ILE A 38 -0.50 4.02 -9.39
N ALA A 39 -0.23 2.95 -8.66
CA ALA A 39 0.78 1.98 -9.05
C ALA A 39 0.18 0.72 -9.65
N THR A 40 0.71 0.33 -10.81
CA THR A 40 0.52 -0.96 -11.47
C THR A 40 1.64 -1.93 -11.11
N SER A 41 1.49 -3.19 -11.49
CA SER A 41 2.51 -4.24 -11.37
C SER A 41 3.88 -3.88 -11.97
N ASN A 42 3.89 -2.98 -12.95
CA ASN A 42 5.10 -2.53 -13.67
C ASN A 42 5.58 -1.13 -13.24
N THR A 43 4.95 -0.53 -12.22
CA THR A 43 5.34 0.79 -11.76
C THR A 43 6.71 0.73 -11.08
N ASN A 44 7.71 1.37 -11.69
CA ASN A 44 9.04 1.55 -11.11
C ASN A 44 9.08 2.82 -10.25
N LYS A 45 8.28 2.84 -9.19
CA LYS A 45 8.27 3.90 -8.18
C LYS A 45 8.10 3.26 -6.81
N TRP A 46 8.69 3.89 -5.80
CA TRP A 46 8.51 3.50 -4.40
C TRP A 46 7.22 4.07 -3.83
N ILE A 47 6.34 3.19 -3.39
CA ILE A 47 5.05 3.54 -2.80
C ILE A 47 5.14 3.31 -1.31
N ALA A 48 4.86 4.35 -0.54
CA ALA A 48 4.99 4.35 0.91
C ALA A 48 3.69 3.87 1.57
N GLN A 49 3.80 2.99 2.55
CA GLN A 49 2.70 2.55 3.40
C GLN A 49 3.17 2.48 4.85
N GLU A 50 2.34 2.96 5.76
CA GLU A 50 2.61 2.84 7.19
C GLU A 50 2.27 1.42 7.66
N ILE A 51 3.19 0.80 8.39
CA ILE A 51 2.97 -0.49 9.07
C ILE A 51 3.68 -0.48 10.42
N ARG A 52 3.08 -1.12 11.43
CA ARG A 52 3.71 -1.24 12.76
C ARG A 52 4.81 -2.30 12.73
N PRO A 53 5.89 -2.13 13.50
CA PRO A 53 6.95 -3.14 13.59
C PRO A 53 6.43 -4.53 13.98
N SER A 54 5.41 -4.58 14.86
CA SER A 54 4.78 -5.82 15.33
C SER A 54 4.00 -6.58 14.24
N GLU A 55 3.72 -5.95 13.11
CA GLU A 55 3.03 -6.58 11.98
C GLU A 55 4.01 -7.32 11.06
N ILE A 56 5.32 -7.05 11.16
CA ILE A 56 6.34 -7.67 10.30
C ILE A 56 6.62 -9.10 10.75
N LYS A 57 6.53 -10.03 9.80
CA LYS A 57 6.87 -11.44 10.01
C LYS A 57 8.18 -11.79 9.31
N ARG A 58 9.11 -12.41 10.05
CA ARG A 58 10.43 -12.85 9.58
C ARG A 58 10.49 -14.36 9.27
N ASN A 59 9.38 -15.07 9.39
CA ASN A 59 9.32 -16.53 9.18
C ASN A 59 8.94 -16.92 7.73
N GLY A 60 9.10 -16.00 6.78
CA GLY A 60 8.70 -16.19 5.38
C GLY A 60 7.19 -16.10 5.11
N GLU A 61 6.36 -15.92 6.14
CA GLU A 61 4.92 -15.68 5.92
C GLU A 61 4.66 -14.30 5.32
N ILE A 62 3.56 -14.21 4.56
CA ILE A 62 3.02 -12.93 4.09
C ILE A 62 2.54 -12.13 5.29
N PHE A 63 3.05 -10.90 5.41
CA PHE A 63 2.68 -9.98 6.47
C PHE A 63 2.01 -8.70 5.97
N LEU A 64 2.11 -8.43 4.66
CA LEU A 64 1.44 -7.31 4.03
C LEU A 64 0.95 -7.71 2.64
N GLU A 65 -0.28 -7.31 2.32
CA GLU A 65 -0.89 -7.49 1.01
C GLU A 65 -1.70 -6.26 0.61
N GLY A 66 -1.90 -6.09 -0.69
CA GLY A 66 -2.74 -5.03 -1.21
C GLY A 66 -2.99 -5.13 -2.71
N LYS A 67 -3.93 -4.32 -3.20
CA LYS A 67 -4.29 -4.27 -4.62
C LYS A 67 -3.61 -3.10 -5.32
N LEU A 68 -3.10 -3.37 -6.52
CA LEU A 68 -2.57 -2.38 -7.46
C LEU A 68 -3.69 -1.88 -8.39
N SER A 69 -3.42 -0.78 -9.09
CA SER A 69 -4.43 -0.11 -9.93
C SER A 69 -4.83 -0.89 -11.18
N ASP A 70 -3.98 -1.83 -11.61
CA ASP A 70 -4.27 -2.77 -12.70
C ASP A 70 -5.06 -4.02 -12.22
N GLY A 71 -5.48 -4.05 -10.95
CA GLY A 71 -6.22 -5.16 -10.35
C GLY A 71 -5.35 -6.28 -9.79
N SER A 72 -4.04 -6.28 -10.08
CA SER A 72 -3.11 -7.26 -9.53
C SER A 72 -2.94 -7.09 -8.02
N THR A 73 -2.58 -8.16 -7.33
CA THR A 73 -2.39 -8.18 -5.87
C THR A 73 -0.93 -8.39 -5.54
N TYR A 74 -0.36 -7.52 -4.70
CA TYR A 74 0.99 -7.69 -4.18
C TYR A 74 0.99 -8.35 -2.81
N PHE A 75 2.06 -9.07 -2.50
CA PHE A 75 2.31 -9.73 -1.23
C PHE A 75 3.75 -9.49 -0.81
N VAL A 76 3.96 -9.08 0.44
CA VAL A 76 5.28 -8.84 1.02
C VAL A 76 5.59 -9.89 2.08
N PHE A 77 6.77 -10.47 1.98
CA PHE A 77 7.25 -11.52 2.88
C PHE A 77 8.78 -11.46 2.98
N HIS A 78 9.32 -12.06 4.04
CA HIS A 78 10.75 -12.18 4.24
C HIS A 78 11.36 -13.24 3.32
N ASP A 79 12.54 -12.94 2.75
CA ASP A 79 13.30 -13.80 1.85
C ASP A 79 14.78 -13.43 1.96
N ASP A 80 15.62 -14.38 2.35
CA ASP A 80 17.05 -14.17 2.59
C ASP A 80 17.79 -13.61 1.37
N THR A 81 17.32 -13.92 0.15
CA THR A 81 17.99 -13.46 -1.08
C THR A 81 17.94 -11.95 -1.22
N VAL A 82 16.87 -11.32 -0.76
CA VAL A 82 16.68 -9.86 -0.84
C VAL A 82 17.41 -9.17 0.32
N GLU A 83 17.51 -9.83 1.47
CA GLU A 83 18.22 -9.32 2.64
C GLU A 83 19.72 -9.14 2.35
N ILE A 84 20.33 -10.07 1.61
CA ILE A 84 21.72 -9.97 1.16
C ILE A 84 21.95 -8.68 0.33
N ASP A 85 20.98 -8.34 -0.53
CA ASP A 85 21.04 -7.18 -1.42
C ASP A 85 20.39 -5.92 -0.83
N GLN A 86 20.07 -5.89 0.48
CA GLN A 86 19.28 -4.81 1.08
C GLN A 86 19.88 -3.42 0.87
N TYR A 87 21.21 -3.30 0.91
CA TYR A 87 21.90 -2.03 0.67
C TYR A 87 21.82 -1.57 -0.78
N TYR A 88 21.78 -2.50 -1.76
CA TYR A 88 21.57 -2.15 -3.16
C TYR A 88 20.19 -1.50 -3.34
N TYR A 89 19.15 -2.12 -2.77
CA TYR A 89 17.79 -1.60 -2.86
C TYR A 89 17.62 -0.30 -2.07
N TYR A 90 18.20 -0.20 -0.88
CA TYR A 90 18.21 1.03 -0.08
C TYR A 90 18.85 2.19 -0.86
N ASN A 91 20.00 1.95 -1.48
CA ASN A 91 20.66 2.97 -2.30
C ASN A 91 19.77 3.40 -3.48
N SER A 92 19.10 2.46 -4.14
CA SER A 92 18.16 2.78 -5.23
C SER A 92 16.97 3.63 -4.74
N LEU A 93 16.42 3.34 -3.57
CA LEU A 93 15.35 4.14 -2.97
C LEU A 93 15.83 5.56 -2.67
N MET A 94 16.99 5.69 -2.03
CA MET A 94 17.55 6.99 -1.67
C MET A 94 17.84 7.84 -2.91
N GLN A 95 18.34 7.24 -3.99
CA GLN A 95 18.53 7.91 -5.28
C GLN A 95 17.22 8.37 -5.91
N ASP A 96 16.17 7.53 -5.90
CA ASP A 96 14.83 7.91 -6.36
C ASP A 96 14.22 9.02 -5.49
N PHE A 97 14.68 9.17 -4.25
CA PHE A 97 14.33 10.26 -3.35
C PHE A 97 15.17 11.51 -3.56
N GLY A 98 16.08 11.52 -4.54
CA GLY A 98 16.91 12.68 -4.88
C GLY A 98 18.21 12.78 -4.10
N TRP A 99 18.54 11.78 -3.27
CA TRP A 99 19.80 11.73 -2.55
C TRP A 99 20.91 11.16 -3.41
N ARG A 100 22.14 11.64 -3.19
CA ARG A 100 23.35 11.13 -3.82
C ARG A 100 24.32 10.73 -2.73
N LYS A 101 25.05 9.63 -2.95
CA LYS A 101 26.04 9.17 -1.99
C LYS A 101 27.37 9.83 -2.30
N ASN A 102 27.96 10.51 -1.32
CA ASN A 102 29.29 11.09 -1.37
C ASN A 102 30.14 10.41 -0.29
N ASP A 103 31.07 9.56 -0.70
CA ASP A 103 31.79 8.64 0.18
C ASP A 103 30.85 7.84 1.10
N ASN A 104 30.80 8.22 2.38
CA ASN A 104 30.00 7.56 3.42
C ASN A 104 28.71 8.32 3.78
N GLU A 105 28.46 9.48 3.17
CA GLU A 105 27.36 10.36 3.51
C GLU A 105 26.34 10.50 2.38
N TRP A 106 25.05 10.59 2.75
CA TRP A 106 24.01 10.96 1.81
C TRP A 106 23.89 12.48 1.76
N ILE A 107 24.13 13.04 0.57
CA ILE A 107 23.95 14.46 0.29
C ILE A 107 22.72 14.65 -0.59
N GLY A 108 21.93 15.66 -0.30
CA GLY A 108 20.71 15.97 -1.02
C GLY A 108 20.30 17.41 -0.79
N SER A 109 19.60 18.01 -1.73
CA SER A 109 18.98 19.31 -1.52
C SER A 109 17.82 19.17 -0.53
N GLU A 110 17.76 20.02 0.50
CA GLU A 110 16.66 20.02 1.47
C GLU A 110 15.28 20.27 0.83
N PHE A 111 15.25 20.95 -0.31
CA PHE A 111 14.01 21.32 -1.01
C PHE A 111 13.50 20.26 -1.97
N TYR A 112 14.41 19.49 -2.58
CA TYR A 112 14.08 18.53 -3.64
C TYR A 112 14.23 17.06 -3.20
N SER A 113 14.96 16.81 -2.12
CA SER A 113 15.22 15.45 -1.65
C SER A 113 14.15 15.02 -0.65
N ARG A 114 13.49 13.91 -0.94
CA ARG A 114 12.46 13.35 -0.07
C ARG A 114 13.12 12.61 1.09
N ARG A 115 12.68 12.87 2.31
CA ARG A 115 13.06 12.04 3.46
C ARG A 115 12.16 10.81 3.52
N TYR A 116 12.76 9.65 3.80
CA TYR A 116 11.97 8.49 4.19
C TYR A 116 11.34 8.74 5.57
N LYS A 117 10.26 8.01 5.85
CA LYS A 117 9.54 8.04 7.11
C LYS A 117 9.84 6.76 7.88
N LEU A 118 10.02 6.90 9.19
CA LEU A 118 10.16 5.75 10.09
C LEU A 118 8.78 5.13 10.33
N GLY A 119 8.72 3.81 10.49
CA GLY A 119 7.47 3.06 10.57
C GLY A 119 6.78 2.85 9.22
N TYR A 120 7.48 3.10 8.11
CA TYR A 120 6.93 2.97 6.76
C TYR A 120 7.68 1.91 5.97
N ILE A 121 6.91 1.13 5.21
CA ILE A 121 7.41 0.26 4.16
C ILE A 121 7.27 0.96 2.80
N TYR A 122 8.31 0.87 2.00
CA TYR A 122 8.36 1.41 0.64
C TYR A 122 8.43 0.26 -0.35
N ILE A 123 7.39 0.10 -1.15
CA ILE A 123 7.21 -1.02 -2.08
C ILE A 123 7.51 -0.55 -3.49
N ASN A 124 8.36 -1.28 -4.21
CA ASN A 124 8.56 -1.09 -5.65
C ASN A 124 8.05 -2.32 -6.43
N PRO A 125 6.85 -2.24 -7.04
CA PRO A 125 6.23 -3.35 -7.76
C PRO A 125 7.09 -3.90 -8.90
N SER A 126 7.69 -3.02 -9.71
CA SER A 126 8.54 -3.41 -10.83
C SER A 126 9.78 -4.18 -10.38
N ARG A 127 10.42 -3.73 -9.29
CA ARG A 127 11.62 -4.36 -8.72
C ARG A 127 11.34 -5.57 -7.84
N ARG A 128 10.07 -5.85 -7.51
CA ARG A 128 9.65 -6.98 -6.66
C ARG A 128 10.32 -6.98 -5.28
N VAL A 129 10.48 -5.79 -4.71
CA VAL A 129 11.15 -5.55 -3.43
C VAL A 129 10.41 -4.47 -2.63
N ALA A 130 10.52 -4.56 -1.31
CA ALA A 130 10.10 -3.54 -0.38
C ALA A 130 11.20 -3.25 0.64
N ILE A 131 11.22 -2.04 1.19
CA ILE A 131 12.16 -1.64 2.25
C ILE A 131 11.36 -1.06 3.41
N TYR A 132 11.49 -1.63 4.59
CA TYR A 132 10.91 -1.08 5.81
C TYR A 132 11.95 -0.27 6.58
N PHE A 133 11.57 0.91 7.04
CA PHE A 133 12.36 1.71 7.97
C PHE A 133 11.79 1.58 9.37
N TYR A 134 12.57 1.04 10.29
CA TYR A 134 12.18 0.85 11.66
C TYR A 134 12.18 2.18 12.44
N PRO A 135 11.35 2.33 13.49
CA PRO A 135 11.35 3.50 14.37
C PRO A 135 12.72 3.87 14.96
N GLU A 136 13.59 2.89 15.17
CA GLU A 136 14.96 3.05 15.68
C GLU A 136 15.98 3.51 14.62
N GLY A 137 15.58 3.64 13.36
CA GLY A 137 16.43 4.14 12.27
C GLY A 137 17.20 3.07 11.49
N THR A 138 17.01 1.78 11.81
CA THR A 138 17.47 0.66 10.99
C THR A 138 16.49 0.40 9.85
N PHE A 139 16.87 -0.46 8.90
CA PHE A 139 16.01 -0.86 7.80
C PHE A 139 16.24 -2.32 7.44
N ASP A 140 15.25 -2.91 6.77
CA ASP A 140 15.35 -4.24 6.17
C ASP A 140 14.65 -4.26 4.82
N ALA A 141 15.10 -5.16 3.95
CA ALA A 141 14.50 -5.40 2.65
C ALA A 141 13.68 -6.70 2.62
N PHE A 142 12.59 -6.70 1.87
CA PHE A 142 11.62 -7.79 1.79
C PHE A 142 11.26 -8.10 0.33
N LYS A 143 10.91 -9.34 0.04
CA LYS A 143 10.46 -9.75 -1.29
C LYS A 143 9.02 -9.32 -1.52
N VAL A 144 8.72 -8.94 -2.76
CA VAL A 144 7.36 -8.66 -3.20
C VAL A 144 6.98 -9.62 -4.32
N LYS A 145 5.93 -10.42 -4.09
CA LYS A 145 5.26 -11.20 -5.13
C LYS A 145 4.06 -10.43 -5.64
N ILE A 146 3.74 -10.54 -6.93
CA ILE A 146 2.53 -9.96 -7.52
C ILE A 146 1.84 -11.06 -8.32
N ASN A 147 0.54 -11.21 -8.07
CA ASN A 147 -0.36 -12.10 -8.80
C ASN A 147 -1.37 -11.27 -9.59
N ASN A 148 -1.66 -11.68 -10.81
CA ASN A 148 -2.68 -11.06 -11.67
C ASN A 148 -4.04 -11.71 -11.47
#